data_AF-A0A448MJA6-F1
#
_entry.id   AF-A0A448MJA6-F1
#
_cell.length_a   1.000
_cell.length_b   1.000
_cell.length_c   1.000
_cell.angle_alpha   90.00
_cell.angle_beta   90.00
_cell.angle_gamma   90.00
#
_symmetry.space_group_name_H-M   'P 1'
#
loop_
_entity.id
_entity.type
_entity.pdbx_description
1 polymer ?
#
loop_
_entity_poly.entity_id
_entity_poly.type
_entity_poly.pdbx_seq_one_letter_code
_entity_poly.pdbx_strand_id
1 'polypeptide(L)'
;MPINHLISPENLVTDEITRLIAYPGALQVAHFAKNRISVVVVKAYYGGALVGYALSAFKEHMPHIEFRIVSILRSDKTIRPQGSTIIEAGDEITFICATEHIKAVISELQRLEKPYKRVMIVGGGNIAAGVAKQLEEHCTVKLIERNEERAQALAEKLAKTLVFHGDASDQNLLFEEHIENIDVFLSLSSDDEANIMSALLAKRLGAKKAMVLIQRMAYISLIQGGRLILPFLRNKRQFLLCWGMCAKVM
;
A
#
# COMPACT_ATOMS: atom_id res chain seq x y z
N MET A 1 -9.14 -15.10 -33.02
CA MET A 1 -10.03 -14.40 -32.05
C MET A 1 -9.33 -13.14 -31.59
N PRO A 2 -9.93 -11.94 -31.67
CA PRO A 2 -9.32 -10.73 -31.13
C PRO A 2 -9.41 -10.73 -29.59
N ILE A 3 -8.30 -10.42 -28.93
CA ILE A 3 -8.23 -10.27 -27.47
C ILE A 3 -8.83 -8.90 -27.12
N ASN A 4 -10.05 -8.89 -26.58
CA ASN A 4 -10.76 -7.63 -26.26
C ASN A 4 -10.25 -6.97 -24.96
N HIS A 5 -9.59 -7.72 -24.08
CA HIS A 5 -8.98 -7.20 -22.85
C HIS A 5 -7.70 -7.96 -22.53
N LEU A 6 -6.56 -7.25 -22.51
CA LEU A 6 -5.29 -7.77 -22.03
C LEU A 6 -5.20 -7.51 -20.52
N ILE A 7 -5.22 -8.55 -19.72
CA ILE A 7 -4.96 -8.46 -18.28
C ILE A 7 -3.48 -8.82 -18.07
N SER A 8 -2.65 -7.85 -17.71
CA SER A 8 -1.27 -8.08 -17.26
C SER A 8 -1.25 -8.08 -15.73
N PRO A 9 -1.08 -9.25 -15.08
CA PRO A 9 -1.00 -9.33 -13.61
C PRO A 9 0.12 -8.46 -13.03
N GLU A 10 1.25 -8.38 -13.73
CA GLU A 10 2.40 -7.59 -13.31
C GLU A 10 2.08 -6.10 -13.26
N ASN A 11 1.37 -5.58 -14.27
CA ASN A 11 0.94 -4.18 -14.30
C ASN A 11 -0.07 -3.90 -13.19
N LEU A 12 -1.00 -4.83 -12.92
CA LEU A 12 -1.96 -4.67 -11.83
C LEU A 12 -1.28 -4.58 -10.47
N VAL A 13 -0.26 -5.41 -10.21
CA VAL A 13 0.52 -5.36 -8.97
C VAL A 13 1.34 -4.08 -8.88
N THR A 14 1.97 -3.67 -10.00
CA THR A 14 2.75 -2.43 -10.09
C THR A 14 1.88 -1.22 -9.74
N ASP A 15 0.72 -1.09 -10.39
CA ASP A 15 -0.21 0.01 -10.14
C ASP A 15 -0.73 0.00 -8.70
N GLU A 16 -0.95 -1.19 -8.11
CA GLU A 16 -1.39 -1.30 -6.72
C GLU A 16 -0.32 -0.82 -5.73
N ILE A 17 0.93 -1.26 -5.91
CA ILE A 17 2.05 -0.82 -5.06
C ILE A 17 2.23 0.70 -5.18
N THR A 18 2.23 1.24 -6.40
CA THR A 18 2.36 2.68 -6.65
C THR A 18 1.21 3.46 -6.01
N ARG A 19 -0.03 2.95 -6.07
CA ARG A 19 -1.18 3.57 -5.39
C ARG A 19 -0.99 3.61 -3.88
N LEU A 20 -0.56 2.52 -3.24
CA LEU A 20 -0.32 2.49 -1.79
C LEU A 20 0.79 3.47 -1.37
N ILE A 21 1.78 3.70 -2.23
CA ILE A 21 2.85 4.68 -1.98
C ILE A 21 2.32 6.12 -2.14
N ALA A 22 1.46 6.36 -3.13
CA ALA A 22 0.82 7.66 -3.33
C ALA A 22 -0.14 8.09 -2.19
N TYR A 23 -0.68 7.12 -1.44
CA TYR A 23 -1.58 7.34 -0.32
C TYR A 23 -1.03 6.72 0.98
N PRO A 24 -0.07 7.38 1.65
CA PRO A 24 0.45 6.94 2.93
C PRO A 24 -0.66 6.66 3.94
N GLY A 25 -0.54 5.55 4.67
CA GLY A 25 -1.55 5.12 5.64
C GLY A 25 -2.69 4.26 5.08
N ALA A 26 -2.89 4.23 3.76
CA ALA A 26 -3.84 3.32 3.12
C ALA A 26 -3.35 1.87 3.16
N LEU A 27 -4.28 0.95 3.42
CA LEU A 27 -4.08 -0.49 3.30
C LEU A 27 -4.51 -1.01 1.93
N GLN A 28 -5.50 -0.38 1.32
CA GLN A 28 -6.01 -0.74 0.00
C GLN A 28 -6.65 0.49 -0.66
N VAL A 29 -6.47 0.65 -1.98
CA VAL A 29 -7.05 1.75 -2.76
C VAL A 29 -7.55 1.22 -4.09
N ALA A 30 -8.82 1.44 -4.39
CA ALA A 30 -9.37 1.11 -5.70
C ALA A 30 -10.15 2.27 -6.31
N HIS A 31 -9.87 2.53 -7.57
CA HIS A 31 -10.49 3.60 -8.35
C HIS A 31 -11.62 3.06 -9.23
N PHE A 32 -12.69 3.82 -9.33
CA PHE A 32 -13.90 3.50 -10.09
C PHE A 32 -14.34 4.70 -10.94
N ALA A 33 -15.30 4.46 -11.82
CA ALA A 33 -15.97 5.50 -12.61
C ALA A 33 -14.99 6.44 -13.34
N LYS A 34 -13.98 5.86 -14.00
CA LYS A 34 -12.86 6.58 -14.65
C LYS A 34 -12.09 7.48 -13.67
N ASN A 35 -11.69 6.91 -12.53
CA ASN A 35 -10.93 7.58 -11.48
C ASN A 35 -11.64 8.72 -10.74
N ARG A 36 -12.98 8.78 -10.80
CA ARG A 36 -13.76 9.83 -10.11
C ARG A 36 -14.10 9.46 -8.67
N ILE A 37 -14.35 8.18 -8.41
CA ILE A 37 -14.74 7.66 -7.09
C ILE A 37 -13.74 6.61 -6.67
N SER A 38 -13.40 6.58 -5.39
CA SER A 38 -12.45 5.63 -4.83
C SER A 38 -12.99 4.96 -3.58
N VAL A 39 -12.72 3.65 -3.47
CA VAL A 39 -12.87 2.87 -2.25
C VAL A 39 -11.50 2.76 -1.60
N VAL A 40 -11.39 3.09 -0.32
CA VAL A 40 -10.13 3.09 0.42
C VAL A 40 -10.32 2.37 1.74
N VAL A 41 -9.32 1.55 2.10
CA VAL A 41 -9.25 0.87 3.39
C VAL A 41 -8.11 1.48 4.19
N VAL A 42 -8.38 1.89 5.42
CA VAL A 42 -7.37 2.43 6.35
C VAL A 42 -7.50 1.79 7.72
N LYS A 43 -6.42 1.79 8.50
CA LYS A 43 -6.45 1.39 9.91
C LYS A 43 -6.55 2.60 10.82
N ALA A 44 -7.52 2.66 11.72
CA ALA A 44 -7.59 3.71 12.73
C ALA A 44 -6.44 3.56 13.73
N TYR A 45 -5.76 4.65 14.05
CA TYR A 45 -4.69 4.69 15.06
C TYR A 45 -5.01 5.69 16.16
N TYR A 46 -4.47 5.46 17.36
CA TYR A 46 -4.53 6.43 18.44
C TYR A 46 -4.01 7.80 17.97
N GLY A 47 -4.81 8.84 18.17
CA GLY A 47 -4.51 10.22 17.76
C GLY A 47 -5.07 10.65 16.39
N GLY A 48 -5.85 9.79 15.70
CA GLY A 48 -6.71 10.26 14.61
C GLY A 48 -7.88 11.08 15.16
N ALA A 49 -8.24 12.18 14.49
CA ALA A 49 -9.28 13.11 14.95
C ALA A 49 -10.64 12.44 15.14
N LEU A 50 -10.89 11.39 14.36
CA LEU A 50 -12.17 10.68 14.34
C LEU A 50 -12.20 9.40 15.21
N VAL A 51 -11.08 9.03 15.84
CA VAL A 51 -11.02 7.88 16.75
C VAL A 51 -11.64 8.25 18.09
N GLY A 52 -12.60 7.45 18.56
CA GLY A 52 -13.39 7.70 19.76
C GLY A 52 -14.71 8.44 19.52
N TYR A 53 -14.99 8.87 18.29
CA TYR A 53 -16.23 9.54 17.94
C TYR A 53 -17.20 8.63 17.19
N ALA A 54 -18.49 8.92 17.32
CA ALA A 54 -19.54 8.29 16.54
C ALA A 54 -19.52 8.77 15.08
N LEU A 55 -19.87 7.90 14.13
CA LEU A 55 -19.92 8.26 12.70
C LEU A 55 -20.82 9.47 12.40
N SER A 56 -21.85 9.72 13.22
CA SER A 56 -22.70 10.91 13.09
C SER A 56 -21.94 12.22 13.21
N ALA A 57 -20.88 12.25 14.03
CA ALA A 57 -20.05 13.44 14.24
C ALA A 57 -19.15 13.76 13.02
N PHE A 58 -19.01 12.84 12.07
CA PHE A 58 -18.06 13.00 10.96
C PHE A 58 -18.46 14.13 10.01
N LYS A 59 -19.78 14.34 9.83
CA LYS A 59 -20.31 15.44 9.02
C LYS A 59 -19.97 16.81 9.61
N GLU A 60 -19.81 16.91 10.92
CA GLU A 60 -19.45 18.16 11.60
C GLU A 60 -17.96 18.47 11.45
N HIS A 61 -17.11 17.44 11.40
CA HIS A 61 -15.66 17.59 11.24
C HIS A 61 -15.26 17.86 9.79
N MET A 62 -16.02 17.35 8.81
CA MET A 62 -15.75 17.51 7.38
C MET A 62 -17.02 17.95 6.62
N PRO A 63 -17.47 19.21 6.75
CA PRO A 63 -18.72 19.67 6.14
C PRO A 63 -18.65 19.77 4.61
N HIS A 64 -17.46 19.87 4.02
CA HIS A 64 -17.25 20.07 2.58
C HIS A 64 -16.77 18.82 1.83
N ILE A 65 -16.57 17.69 2.52
CA ILE A 65 -16.07 16.46 1.91
C ILE A 65 -17.16 15.40 1.97
N GLU A 66 -17.66 15.00 0.80
CA GLU A 66 -18.57 13.87 0.70
C GLU A 66 -17.78 12.56 0.75
N PHE A 67 -17.95 11.83 1.86
CA PHE A 67 -17.48 10.46 1.98
C PHE A 67 -18.47 9.62 2.80
N ARG A 68 -18.39 8.31 2.64
CA ARG A 68 -19.25 7.36 3.35
C ARG A 68 -18.46 6.16 3.82
N ILE A 69 -18.61 5.81 5.09
CA ILE A 69 -18.10 4.54 5.62
C ILE A 69 -18.97 3.39 5.10
N VAL A 70 -18.34 2.40 4.50
CA VAL A 70 -18.97 1.20 3.92
C VAL A 70 -18.99 0.07 4.94
N SER A 71 -17.86 -0.15 5.61
CA SER A 71 -17.70 -1.22 6.61
C SER A 71 -16.60 -0.87 7.60
N ILE A 72 -16.71 -1.43 8.80
CA ILE A 72 -15.67 -1.41 9.83
C ILE A 72 -15.34 -2.85 10.16
N LEU A 73 -14.07 -3.23 10.12
CA LEU A 73 -13.61 -4.55 10.54
C LEU A 73 -12.85 -4.39 11.86
N ARG A 74 -13.39 -5.00 12.93
CA ARG A 74 -12.84 -4.98 14.28
C ARG A 74 -12.67 -6.40 14.78
N SER A 75 -11.45 -6.79 15.16
CA SER A 75 -11.15 -8.14 15.65
C SER A 75 -11.73 -9.23 14.75
N ASP A 76 -11.50 -9.10 13.43
CA ASP A 76 -12.02 -9.97 12.36
C ASP A 76 -13.55 -10.05 12.20
N LYS A 77 -14.31 -9.22 12.92
CA LYS A 77 -15.77 -9.11 12.77
C LYS A 77 -16.12 -7.88 11.96
N THR A 78 -16.91 -8.07 10.91
CA THR A 78 -17.44 -6.96 10.11
C THR A 78 -18.62 -6.31 10.84
N ILE A 79 -18.47 -5.04 11.18
CA ILE A 79 -19.48 -4.18 11.78
C ILE A 79 -20.10 -3.33 10.67
N ARG A 80 -21.43 -3.34 10.59
CA ARG A 80 -22.17 -2.45 9.68
C ARG A 80 -22.19 -1.04 10.26
N PRO A 81 -21.77 -0.01 9.52
CA PRO A 81 -21.71 1.35 10.02
C PRO A 81 -23.11 1.92 10.25
N GLN A 82 -23.34 2.44 11.45
CA GLN A 82 -24.52 3.21 11.85
C GLN A 82 -24.05 4.58 12.37
N GLY A 83 -24.95 5.57 12.43
CA GLY A 83 -24.59 6.90 12.94
C GLY A 83 -24.02 6.85 14.37
N SER A 84 -24.51 5.94 15.21
CA SER A 84 -24.04 5.71 16.58
C SER A 84 -22.78 4.83 16.69
N THR A 85 -22.29 4.25 15.59
CA THR A 85 -21.09 3.41 15.64
C THR A 85 -19.88 4.26 15.98
N ILE A 86 -19.17 3.89 17.05
CA ILE A 86 -17.96 4.58 17.50
C ILE A 86 -16.75 3.89 16.89
N ILE A 87 -15.84 4.68 16.32
CA ILE A 87 -14.56 4.18 15.79
C ILE A 87 -13.57 3.95 16.92
N GLU A 88 -12.96 2.78 16.94
CA GLU A 88 -11.94 2.41 17.90
C GLU A 88 -10.56 2.31 17.24
N ALA A 89 -9.50 2.54 18.02
CA ALA A 89 -8.15 2.32 17.55
C ALA A 89 -7.94 0.84 17.18
N GLY A 90 -7.37 0.59 16.01
CA GLY A 90 -7.19 -0.75 15.46
C GLY A 90 -8.26 -1.17 14.45
N ASP A 91 -9.37 -0.44 14.35
CA ASP A 91 -10.40 -0.69 13.35
C ASP A 91 -9.86 -0.55 11.92
N GLU A 92 -10.19 -1.49 11.05
CA GLU A 92 -10.01 -1.34 9.60
C GLU A 92 -11.28 -0.76 9.00
N ILE A 93 -11.20 0.48 8.55
CA ILE A 93 -12.34 1.26 8.06
C ILE A 93 -12.27 1.29 6.54
N THR A 94 -13.34 0.83 5.90
CA THR A 94 -13.54 0.98 4.45
C THR A 94 -14.45 2.16 4.19
N PHE A 95 -14.02 3.12 3.37
CA PHE A 95 -14.83 4.27 2.98
C PHE A 95 -14.80 4.51 1.48
N ILE A 96 -15.79 5.26 1.01
CA ILE A 96 -15.91 5.73 -0.38
C ILE A 96 -15.91 7.24 -0.38
N CYS A 97 -15.15 7.84 -1.29
CA CYS A 97 -15.10 9.29 -1.52
C CYS A 97 -14.76 9.61 -2.98
N ALA A 98 -14.85 10.88 -3.36
CA ALA A 98 -14.22 11.35 -4.59
C ALA A 98 -12.69 11.19 -4.51
N THR A 99 -12.05 10.80 -5.61
CA THR A 99 -10.61 10.47 -5.62
C THR A 99 -9.72 11.62 -5.13
N GLU A 100 -10.10 12.87 -5.40
CA GLU A 100 -9.38 14.05 -4.94
C GLU A 100 -9.39 14.23 -3.41
N HIS A 101 -10.39 13.66 -2.72
CA HIS A 101 -10.55 13.80 -1.27
C HIS A 101 -9.89 12.67 -0.47
N ILE A 102 -9.30 11.65 -1.11
CA ILE A 102 -8.70 10.50 -0.42
C ILE A 102 -7.74 10.95 0.70
N LYS A 103 -6.79 11.84 0.37
CA LYS A 103 -5.77 12.29 1.33
C LYS A 103 -6.36 13.02 2.54
N ALA A 104 -7.41 13.81 2.31
CA ALA A 104 -8.11 14.54 3.37
C ALA A 104 -8.89 13.60 4.29
N VAL A 105 -9.55 12.57 3.75
CA VAL A 105 -10.25 11.59 4.60
C VAL A 105 -9.25 10.73 5.39
N ILE A 106 -8.13 10.34 4.79
CA ILE A 106 -7.08 9.58 5.49
C ILE A 106 -6.52 10.39 6.67
N SER A 107 -6.28 11.69 6.51
CA SER A 107 -5.70 12.55 7.55
C SER A 107 -6.60 12.77 8.77
N GLU A 108 -7.89 12.51 8.65
CA GLU A 108 -8.84 12.61 9.77
C GLU A 108 -8.94 11.28 10.54
N LEU A 109 -8.76 10.15 9.84
CA LEU A 109 -8.80 8.81 10.42
C LEU A 109 -7.45 8.37 11.03
N GLN A 110 -6.35 9.01 10.63
CA GLN A 110 -5.01 8.72 11.07
C GLN A 110 -4.22 10.01 11.28
N ARG A 111 -3.21 9.99 12.14
CA ARG A 111 -2.25 11.09 12.23
C ARG A 111 -1.58 11.24 10.87
N LEU A 112 -1.69 12.41 10.23
CA LEU A 112 -1.18 12.69 8.87
C LEU A 112 0.24 12.11 8.70
N GLU A 113 0.34 11.01 7.94
CA GLU A 113 1.64 10.49 7.53
C GLU A 113 2.24 11.41 6.47
N LYS A 114 3.52 11.75 6.64
CA LYS A 114 4.23 12.53 5.62
C LYS A 114 4.28 11.71 4.32
N PRO A 115 4.19 12.36 3.14
CA PRO A 115 4.43 11.70 1.87
C PRO A 115 5.74 10.93 1.89
N TYR A 116 5.72 9.70 1.38
CA TYR A 116 6.95 8.92 1.22
C TYR A 116 7.82 9.61 0.16
N LYS A 117 9.08 9.87 0.50
CA LYS A 117 10.05 10.51 -0.40
C LYS A 117 11.16 9.56 -0.78
N ARG A 118 11.55 8.66 0.12
CA ARG A 118 12.68 7.74 -0.05
C ARG A 118 12.18 6.31 -0.10
N VAL A 119 12.30 5.68 -1.26
CA VAL A 119 11.85 4.31 -1.51
C VAL A 119 13.05 3.45 -1.88
N MET A 120 13.19 2.32 -1.21
CA MET A 120 14.19 1.31 -1.55
C MET A 120 13.47 0.07 -2.07
N ILE A 121 13.90 -0.43 -3.22
CA ILE A 121 13.31 -1.56 -3.92
C ILE A 121 14.34 -2.68 -4.03
N VAL A 122 13.92 -3.90 -3.74
CA VAL A 122 14.75 -5.10 -3.84
C VAL A 122 14.18 -6.01 -4.92
N GLY A 123 15.08 -6.45 -5.79
CA GLY A 123 14.76 -7.17 -7.01
C GLY A 123 14.54 -6.21 -8.18
N GLY A 124 14.94 -6.64 -9.36
CA GLY A 124 14.84 -5.91 -10.63
C GLY A 124 13.90 -6.57 -11.64
N GLY A 125 12.89 -7.31 -11.15
CA GLY A 125 11.93 -7.99 -12.02
C GLY A 125 11.01 -7.00 -12.73
N ASN A 126 10.12 -7.49 -13.60
CA ASN A 126 9.20 -6.62 -14.34
C ASN A 126 8.37 -5.71 -13.41
N ILE A 127 7.87 -6.26 -12.30
CA ILE A 127 7.11 -5.50 -11.29
C ILE A 127 8.00 -4.43 -10.65
N ALA A 128 9.19 -4.81 -10.19
CA ALA A 128 10.09 -3.88 -9.51
C ALA A 128 10.58 -2.75 -10.43
N ALA A 129 10.92 -3.07 -11.68
CA ALA A 129 11.28 -2.09 -12.69
C ALA A 129 10.09 -1.17 -13.04
N GLY A 130 8.88 -1.72 -13.12
CA GLY A 130 7.65 -0.96 -13.34
C GLY A 130 7.37 0.02 -12.20
N VAL A 131 7.47 -0.45 -10.95
CA VAL A 131 7.30 0.39 -9.75
C VAL A 131 8.38 1.46 -9.70
N ALA A 132 9.65 1.12 -9.92
CA ALA A 132 10.74 2.08 -9.95
C ALA A 132 10.49 3.18 -11.00
N LYS A 133 10.09 2.78 -12.21
CA LYS A 133 9.80 3.72 -13.31
C LYS A 133 8.65 4.67 -13.01
N GLN A 134 7.59 4.20 -12.35
CA GLN A 134 6.45 5.06 -11.97
C GLN A 134 6.80 6.01 -10.82
N LEU A 135 7.71 5.61 -9.92
CA LEU A 135 8.05 6.37 -8.72
C LEU A 135 9.22 7.34 -8.93
N GLU A 136 10.11 7.12 -9.90
CA GLU A 136 11.35 7.90 -10.06
C GLU A 136 11.13 9.40 -10.36
N GLU A 137 9.92 9.78 -10.78
CA GLU A 137 9.51 11.17 -11.00
C GLU A 137 9.04 11.89 -9.72
N HIS A 138 8.65 11.13 -8.69
CA HIS A 138 8.01 11.66 -7.48
C HIS A 138 8.78 11.35 -6.20
N CYS A 139 9.64 10.33 -6.22
CA CYS A 139 10.39 9.82 -5.09
C CYS A 139 11.86 9.63 -5.47
N THR A 140 12.74 9.68 -4.48
CA THR A 140 14.09 9.16 -4.60
C THR A 140 14.03 7.64 -4.48
N VAL A 141 14.29 6.95 -5.59
CA VAL A 141 14.24 5.49 -5.68
C VAL A 141 15.66 4.93 -5.68
N LYS A 142 15.92 3.99 -4.78
CA LYS A 142 17.09 3.11 -4.81
C LYS A 142 16.64 1.70 -5.13
N LEU A 143 17.30 1.01 -6.05
CA LEU A 143 16.98 -0.36 -6.45
C LEU A 143 18.21 -1.25 -6.24
N ILE A 144 18.03 -2.38 -5.55
CA ILE A 144 19.06 -3.40 -5.35
C ILE A 144 18.71 -4.62 -6.18
N GLU A 145 19.62 -5.03 -7.06
CA GLU A 145 19.50 -6.23 -7.89
C GLU A 145 20.75 -7.09 -7.74
N ARG A 146 20.55 -8.40 -7.58
CA ARG A 146 21.61 -9.38 -7.35
C ARG A 146 22.31 -9.81 -8.63
N ASN A 147 21.63 -9.78 -9.76
CA ASN A 147 22.22 -10.13 -11.05
C ASN A 147 22.85 -8.88 -11.71
N GLU A 148 24.16 -8.92 -11.92
CA GLU A 148 24.94 -7.82 -12.50
C GLU A 148 24.43 -7.35 -13.86
N GLU A 149 24.20 -8.27 -14.80
CA GLU A 149 23.70 -7.94 -16.15
C GLU A 149 22.34 -7.22 -16.08
N ARG A 150 21.45 -7.69 -15.20
CA ARG A 150 20.14 -7.07 -15.00
C ARG A 150 20.24 -5.73 -14.29
N ALA A 151 21.13 -5.59 -13.31
CA ALA A 151 21.39 -4.33 -12.64
C ALA A 151 21.88 -3.27 -13.65
N GLN A 152 22.80 -3.64 -14.54
CA GLN A 152 23.28 -2.75 -15.60
C GLN A 152 22.17 -2.35 -16.57
N ALA A 153 21.38 -3.32 -17.05
CA ALA A 153 20.25 -3.04 -17.94
C ALA A 153 19.20 -2.11 -17.29
N LEU A 154 18.97 -2.24 -15.98
CA LEU A 154 18.06 -1.37 -15.23
C LEU A 154 18.64 0.03 -15.04
N ALA A 155 19.94 0.14 -14.80
CA ALA A 155 20.63 1.43 -14.69
C ALA A 155 20.55 2.23 -15.99
N GLU A 156 20.58 1.56 -17.15
CA GLU A 156 20.39 2.20 -18.45
C GLU A 156 18.93 2.61 -18.71
N LYS A 157 17.97 1.81 -18.23
CA LYS A 157 16.53 2.02 -18.48
C LYS A 157 15.87 3.05 -17.55
N LEU A 158 16.33 3.12 -16.31
CA LEU A 158 15.76 3.99 -15.27
C LEU A 158 16.56 5.29 -15.22
N ALA A 159 15.89 6.42 -15.47
CA ALA A 159 16.58 7.69 -15.68
C ALA A 159 16.98 8.37 -14.36
N LYS A 160 16.24 8.12 -13.28
CA LYS A 160 16.38 8.82 -11.99
C LYS A 160 16.50 7.85 -10.80
N THR A 161 16.57 6.55 -11.07
CA THR A 161 16.72 5.51 -10.05
C THR A 161 18.18 5.14 -9.87
N LEU A 162 18.66 5.11 -8.63
CA LEU A 162 20.00 4.58 -8.32
C LEU A 162 19.93 3.06 -8.25
N VAL A 163 20.64 2.37 -9.14
CA VAL A 163 20.66 0.90 -9.19
C VAL A 163 21.97 0.38 -8.61
N PHE A 164 21.87 -0.53 -7.64
CA PHE A 164 22.98 -1.18 -6.96
C PHE A 164 23.00 -2.65 -7.32
N HIS A 165 24.19 -3.14 -7.64
CA HIS A 165 24.44 -4.57 -7.73
C HIS A 165 24.77 -5.10 -6.32
N GLY A 166 23.95 -5.99 -5.80
CA GLY A 166 24.16 -6.55 -4.45
C GLY A 166 23.03 -7.43 -3.95
N ASP A 167 23.23 -8.04 -2.79
CA ASP A 167 22.22 -8.87 -2.12
C ASP A 167 21.54 -8.08 -1.01
N ALA A 168 20.21 -8.04 -1.01
CA ALA A 168 19.44 -7.34 0.01
C ALA A 168 19.42 -8.03 1.38
N SER A 169 20.00 -9.22 1.50
CA SER A 169 20.29 -9.86 2.78
C SER A 169 21.59 -9.33 3.43
N ASP A 170 22.42 -8.60 2.69
CA ASP A 170 23.64 -7.98 3.20
C ASP A 170 23.31 -6.76 4.07
N GLN A 171 23.58 -6.86 5.36
CA GLN A 171 23.34 -5.78 6.32
C GLN A 171 24.23 -4.57 6.07
N ASN A 172 25.46 -4.78 5.62
CA ASN A 172 26.42 -3.70 5.41
C ASN A 172 25.96 -2.83 4.24
N LEU A 173 25.55 -3.45 3.13
CA LEU A 173 24.99 -2.75 1.98
C LEU A 173 23.76 -1.89 2.38
N LEU A 174 22.82 -2.47 3.13
CA LEU A 174 21.63 -1.73 3.55
C LEU A 174 21.98 -0.55 4.48
N PHE A 175 22.98 -0.72 5.34
CA PHE A 175 23.44 0.32 6.25
C PHE A 175 24.19 1.45 5.52
N GLU A 176 25.10 1.10 4.60
CA GLU A 176 25.80 2.05 3.73
C GLU A 176 24.80 2.87 2.89
N GLU A 177 23.70 2.25 2.46
CA GLU A 177 22.65 2.92 1.71
C GLU A 177 21.60 3.65 2.57
N HIS A 178 21.88 3.82 3.86
CA HIS A 178 21.07 4.59 4.82
C HIS A 178 19.63 4.07 4.95
N ILE A 179 19.45 2.77 5.17
CA ILE A 179 18.12 2.16 5.29
C ILE A 179 17.26 2.74 6.43
N GLU A 180 17.86 3.26 7.49
CA GLU A 180 17.18 3.96 8.59
C GLU A 180 16.43 5.21 8.13
N ASN A 181 16.84 5.77 6.99
CA ASN A 181 16.25 6.93 6.37
C ASN A 181 15.14 6.57 5.37
N ILE A 182 15.02 5.31 4.96
CA ILE A 182 14.03 4.87 3.98
C ILE A 182 12.62 4.93 4.56
N ASP A 183 11.71 5.58 3.82
CA ASP A 183 10.30 5.66 4.21
C ASP A 183 9.59 4.34 3.92
N VAL A 184 9.83 3.77 2.74
CA VAL A 184 9.24 2.50 2.31
C VAL A 184 10.29 1.61 1.68
N PHE A 185 10.48 0.43 2.26
CA PHE A 185 11.24 -0.67 1.69
C PHE A 185 10.29 -1.62 0.95
N LEU A 186 10.60 -2.00 -0.28
CA LEU A 186 9.80 -2.89 -1.11
C LEU A 186 10.64 -4.10 -1.51
N SER A 187 10.24 -5.32 -1.13
CA SER A 187 10.88 -6.53 -1.64
C SER A 187 10.01 -7.23 -2.65
N LEU A 188 10.43 -7.17 -3.92
CA LEU A 188 9.64 -7.53 -5.11
C LEU A 188 10.34 -8.58 -5.97
N SER A 189 11.14 -9.45 -5.34
CA SER A 189 11.77 -10.58 -6.02
C SER A 189 10.78 -11.75 -6.23
N SER A 190 11.17 -12.75 -7.00
CA SER A 190 10.41 -14.00 -7.17
C SER A 190 10.55 -14.98 -6.01
N ASP A 191 11.43 -14.70 -5.06
CA ASP A 191 11.68 -15.54 -3.89
C ASP A 191 10.94 -14.95 -2.67
N ASP A 192 9.84 -15.61 -2.29
CA ASP A 192 9.02 -15.21 -1.15
C ASP A 192 9.83 -15.21 0.16
N GLU A 193 10.73 -16.19 0.36
CA GLU A 193 11.51 -16.30 1.60
C GLU A 193 12.54 -15.17 1.69
N ALA A 194 13.25 -14.91 0.58
CA ALA A 194 14.15 -13.77 0.50
C ALA A 194 13.41 -12.44 0.71
N ASN A 195 12.20 -12.30 0.15
CA ASN A 195 11.38 -11.09 0.33
C ASN A 195 10.99 -10.84 1.79
N ILE A 196 10.55 -11.89 2.47
CA ILE A 196 10.16 -11.82 3.88
C ILE A 196 11.38 -11.47 4.74
N MET A 197 12.49 -12.17 4.53
CA MET A 197 13.71 -11.99 5.31
C MET A 197 14.33 -10.60 5.12
N SER A 198 14.45 -10.12 3.87
CA SER A 198 15.00 -8.79 3.57
C SER A 198 14.14 -7.68 4.18
N ALA A 199 12.81 -7.82 4.13
CA ALA A 199 11.90 -6.82 4.71
C ALA A 199 11.92 -6.82 6.24
N LEU A 200 12.03 -7.99 6.88
CA LEU A 200 12.21 -8.08 8.33
C LEU A 200 13.54 -7.45 8.76
N LEU A 201 14.61 -7.71 8.00
CA LEU A 201 15.91 -7.09 8.23
C LEU A 201 15.82 -5.56 8.07
N ALA A 202 15.25 -5.08 6.98
CA ALA A 202 15.02 -3.64 6.74
C ALA A 202 14.26 -2.98 7.88
N LYS A 203 13.21 -3.64 8.39
CA LYS A 203 12.46 -3.17 9.56
C LYS A 203 13.28 -3.11 10.84
N ARG A 204 14.16 -4.08 11.05
CA ARG A 204 15.07 -4.09 12.20
C ARG A 204 16.11 -2.97 12.10
N LEU A 205 16.59 -2.68 10.90
CA LEU A 205 17.61 -1.64 10.65
C LEU A 205 17.03 -0.21 10.62
N GLY A 206 15.72 -0.04 10.56
CA GLY A 206 15.06 1.26 10.79
C GLY A 206 14.12 1.75 9.70
N ALA A 207 13.88 0.97 8.64
CA ALA A 207 12.94 1.37 7.59
C ALA A 207 11.53 1.63 8.16
N LYS A 208 10.96 2.81 7.86
CA LYS A 208 9.69 3.24 8.48
C LYS A 208 8.54 2.32 8.12
N LYS A 209 8.49 1.85 6.87
CA LYS A 209 7.55 0.84 6.35
C LYS A 209 8.26 -0.15 5.45
N ALA A 210 7.71 -1.36 5.38
CA ALA A 210 8.22 -2.43 4.54
C ALA A 210 7.03 -3.15 3.92
N MET A 211 7.08 -3.35 2.59
CA MET A 211 6.11 -4.12 1.83
C MET A 211 6.80 -5.24 1.08
N VAL A 212 6.13 -6.40 0.99
CA VAL A 212 6.68 -7.59 0.35
C VAL A 212 5.69 -8.16 -0.64
N LEU A 213 6.19 -8.58 -1.79
CA LEU A 213 5.43 -9.38 -2.73
C LEU A 213 5.50 -10.85 -2.30
N ILE A 214 4.35 -11.47 -2.11
CA ILE A 214 4.22 -12.90 -1.79
C ILE A 214 3.35 -13.55 -2.84
N GLN A 215 3.88 -14.59 -3.48
CA GLN A 215 3.14 -15.36 -4.48
C GLN A 215 2.43 -16.57 -3.84
N ARG A 216 3.08 -17.24 -2.88
CA ARG A 216 2.52 -18.45 -2.25
C ARG A 216 1.61 -18.07 -1.08
N MET A 217 0.33 -18.39 -1.23
CA MET A 217 -0.72 -18.14 -0.22
C MET A 217 -0.40 -18.71 1.17
N ALA A 218 0.37 -19.80 1.25
CA ALA A 218 0.77 -20.44 2.51
C ALA A 218 1.57 -19.50 3.44
N TYR A 219 2.37 -18.57 2.88
CA TYR A 219 3.13 -17.62 3.71
C TYR A 219 2.29 -16.42 4.18
N ILE A 220 1.15 -16.16 3.55
CA ILE A 220 0.31 -14.99 3.88
C ILE A 220 -0.29 -15.15 5.28
N SER A 221 -0.77 -16.34 5.63
CA SER A 221 -1.33 -16.62 6.96
C SER A 221 -0.29 -16.53 8.09
N LEU A 222 0.99 -16.71 7.78
CA LEU A 222 2.08 -16.61 8.76
C LEU A 222 2.47 -15.16 9.06
N ILE A 223 2.24 -14.24 8.12
CA ILE A 223 2.66 -12.83 8.23
C ILE A 223 1.50 -11.92 8.63
N GLN A 224 0.24 -12.37 8.49
CA GLN A 224 -0.93 -11.69 9.02
C GLN A 224 -0.85 -11.56 10.56
N GLY A 225 -0.33 -10.43 11.02
CA GLY A 225 -0.04 -10.13 12.43
C GLY A 225 1.31 -9.43 12.66
N GLY A 226 2.21 -9.40 11.67
CA GLY A 226 3.54 -8.79 11.76
C GLY A 226 3.62 -7.31 11.35
N ARG A 227 4.82 -6.71 11.49
CA ARG A 227 5.13 -5.30 11.12
C ARG A 227 5.24 -5.03 9.61
N LEU A 228 4.90 -6.02 8.78
CA LEU A 228 5.01 -5.95 7.32
C LEU A 228 3.66 -5.57 6.70
N ILE A 229 3.67 -4.64 5.75
CA ILE A 229 2.49 -4.24 4.99
C ILE A 229 2.44 -5.12 3.74
N LEU A 230 1.49 -6.05 3.70
CA LEU A 230 1.26 -6.84 2.49
C LEU A 230 0.37 -6.02 1.55
N PRO A 231 0.78 -5.72 0.30
CA PRO A 231 -0.13 -5.24 -0.73
C PRO A 231 -1.07 -6.41 -1.06
N PHE A 232 -2.13 -6.53 -0.26
CA PHE A 232 -3.01 -7.69 -0.28
C PHE A 232 -4.23 -7.39 -1.15
N LEU A 233 -4.40 -8.17 -2.21
CA LEU A 233 -5.68 -8.34 -2.88
C LEU A 233 -6.57 -9.26 -2.02
N ARG A 234 -7.20 -8.72 -0.98
CA ARG A 234 -8.22 -9.48 -0.22
C ARG A 234 -9.37 -9.80 -1.16
N ASN A 235 -9.45 -11.09 -1.51
CA ASN A 235 -10.59 -11.84 -2.03
C ASN A 235 -11.68 -11.00 -2.73
N LYS A 236 -11.83 -11.17 -4.06
CA LYS A 236 -12.87 -10.52 -4.88
C LYS A 236 -14.27 -10.53 -4.24
N ARG A 237 -14.59 -11.48 -3.34
CA ARG A 237 -15.85 -11.50 -2.58
C ARG A 237 -16.08 -10.28 -1.67
N GLN A 238 -15.07 -9.76 -0.98
CA GLN A 238 -15.25 -8.57 -0.12
C GLN A 238 -15.42 -7.30 -0.96
N PHE A 239 -14.75 -7.28 -2.12
CA PHE A 239 -14.93 -6.27 -3.16
C PHE A 239 -16.31 -6.37 -3.83
N LEU A 240 -16.82 -7.57 -4.13
CA LEU A 240 -18.18 -7.81 -4.63
C LEU A 240 -19.25 -7.51 -3.57
N LEU A 241 -18.96 -7.71 -2.28
CA LEU A 241 -19.84 -7.32 -1.18
C LEU A 241 -19.90 -5.80 -1.04
N CYS A 242 -18.76 -5.11 -1.13
CA CYS A 242 -18.74 -3.65 -1.24
C CYS A 242 -19.41 -3.18 -2.53
N TRP A 243 -19.23 -3.87 -3.66
CA TRP A 243 -19.86 -3.53 -4.94
C TRP A 243 -21.38 -3.73 -4.91
N GLY A 244 -21.87 -4.82 -4.29
CA GLY A 244 -23.29 -5.06 -4.04
C GLY A 244 -23.89 -4.07 -3.05
N MET A 245 -23.09 -3.53 -2.13
CA MET A 245 -23.49 -2.39 -1.28
C MET A 245 -23.47 -1.07 -2.05
N CYS A 246 -22.49 -0.81 -2.92
CA CYS A 246 -22.40 0.38 -3.77
C CYS A 246 -23.52 0.45 -4.82
N ALA A 247 -23.91 -0.68 -5.41
CA ALA A 247 -25.01 -0.77 -6.37
C ALA A 247 -26.40 -0.50 -5.75
N LYS A 248 -26.49 -0.44 -4.41
CA LYS A 248 -27.68 0.01 -3.66
C LYS A 248 -27.59 1.47 -3.20
N VAL A 249 -26.44 2.12 -3.38
CA VAL A 249 -26.16 3.49 -2.91
C VAL A 249 -26.05 4.49 -4.08
N MET A 250 -25.79 4.02 -5.30
CA MET A 250 -26.13 4.72 -6.55
C MET A 250 -27.57 4.41 -6.94
#